data_AF-A0A968JVT5-F1
#
_entry.id   AF-A0A968JVT5-F1
#
_cell.length_a   1.000
_cell.length_b   1.000
_cell.length_c   1.000
_cell.angle_alpha   90.00
_cell.angle_beta   90.00
_cell.angle_gamma   90.00
#
_symmetry.space_group_name_H-M   'P 1'
#
loop_
_entity.id
_entity.type
_entity.pdbx_description
1 polymer ?
#
loop_
_entity_poly.entity_id
_entity_poly.type
_entity_poly.pdbx_seq_one_letter_code
_entity_poly.pdbx_strand_id
1 'polypeptide(L)'
;MLSFSPYSFGMGYFYLVPQKNQIYTAILVDSSNRKLAVKMLPKTYDDGYVLQVEKSSGSIHANVFSSGEYGEVSLVVHSRNQIIYSEKHTIKDGKTFFHVDFEKLEEGISLFTVFDPTGKPVCERLFFKQPKPVDIEFICPQKVKTRQKVLLPFSFNEINDAECSISVYHSDDLSDHKQADIQSYNLLTSDLRGNIENPSFYLMNSDSAIIAADNLMLTHGWRRFRWNDVLEDTFFQNHFCLNITDKL
;
A
#
# COMPACT_ATOMS: atom_id res chain seq x y z
N MET A 1 -17.00 24.86 -6.25
CA MET A 1 -15.52 24.79 -6.13
C MET A 1 -15.22 23.77 -5.05
N LEU A 2 -14.41 22.76 -5.33
CA LEU A 2 -13.97 21.78 -4.33
C LEU A 2 -12.71 22.29 -3.65
N SER A 3 -12.56 22.08 -2.35
CA SER A 3 -11.36 22.39 -1.59
C SER A 3 -10.69 21.10 -1.11
N PHE A 4 -9.36 21.13 -1.01
CA PHE A 4 -8.57 20.05 -0.45
C PHE A 4 -7.40 20.64 0.32
N SER A 5 -6.91 19.92 1.32
CA SER A 5 -5.71 20.27 2.07
C SER A 5 -4.81 19.06 2.16
N PRO A 6 -3.47 19.24 2.10
CA PRO A 6 -2.56 18.16 2.39
C PRO A 6 -2.75 17.68 3.84
N TYR A 7 -2.55 16.39 4.03
CA TYR A 7 -2.43 15.74 5.32
C TYR A 7 -0.94 15.46 5.60
N SER A 8 -0.62 14.38 6.32
CA SER A 8 0.75 13.94 6.58
C SER A 8 1.62 13.91 5.32
N PHE A 9 2.85 14.41 5.45
CA PHE A 9 3.88 14.42 4.40
C PHE A 9 3.44 15.08 3.07
N GLY A 10 2.50 16.04 3.15
CA GLY A 10 2.05 16.78 1.97
C GLY A 10 1.07 16.03 1.08
N MET A 11 0.63 14.84 1.47
CA MET A 11 -0.30 14.01 0.68
C MET A 11 -1.75 14.23 1.09
N GLY A 12 -2.66 14.21 0.12
CA GLY A 12 -4.08 14.29 0.37
C GLY A 12 -4.86 13.86 -0.86
N TYR A 13 -6.18 13.80 -0.73
CA TYR A 13 -7.08 13.43 -1.81
C TYR A 13 -8.35 14.29 -1.76
N PHE A 14 -9.11 14.23 -2.85
CA PHE A 14 -10.45 14.80 -2.94
C PHE A 14 -11.27 13.98 -3.91
N TYR A 15 -12.58 13.99 -3.72
CA TYR A 15 -13.50 13.35 -4.65
C TYR A 15 -13.88 14.32 -5.77
N LEU A 16 -13.79 13.86 -7.00
CA LEU A 16 -14.25 14.58 -8.18
C LEU A 16 -15.04 13.61 -9.05
N VAL A 17 -16.29 13.96 -9.32
CA VAL A 17 -17.07 13.33 -10.39
C VAL A 17 -16.93 14.22 -11.62
N PRO A 18 -16.09 13.84 -12.61
CA PRO A 18 -15.88 14.66 -13.78
C PRO A 18 -17.14 14.73 -14.64
N GLN A 19 -17.41 15.91 -15.19
CA GLN A 19 -18.44 16.16 -16.18
C GLN A 19 -17.86 16.03 -17.58
N LYS A 20 -18.68 15.50 -18.49
CA LYS A 20 -18.31 15.30 -19.89
C LYS A 20 -17.80 16.60 -20.53
N ASN A 21 -16.70 16.51 -21.28
CA ASN A 21 -16.05 17.62 -21.98
C ASN A 21 -15.57 18.79 -21.09
N GLN A 22 -15.42 18.60 -19.79
CA GLN A 22 -14.85 19.62 -18.89
C GLN A 22 -13.35 19.39 -18.68
N ILE A 23 -12.63 20.50 -18.49
CA ILE A 23 -11.21 20.51 -18.13
C ILE A 23 -11.09 21.07 -16.72
N TYR A 24 -10.37 20.35 -15.86
CA TYR A 24 -10.22 20.72 -14.46
C TYR A 24 -8.81 21.22 -14.17
N THR A 25 -8.70 22.20 -13.29
CA THR A 25 -7.42 22.73 -12.81
C THR A 25 -7.41 22.75 -11.29
N ALA A 26 -6.34 22.25 -10.68
CA ALA A 26 -6.06 22.44 -9.27
C ALA A 26 -5.32 23.77 -9.06
N ILE A 27 -5.78 24.58 -8.11
CA ILE A 27 -5.15 25.84 -7.72
C ILE A 27 -4.61 25.66 -6.30
N LEU A 28 -3.30 25.79 -6.14
CA LEU A 28 -2.63 25.72 -4.84
C LEU A 28 -2.47 27.14 -4.30
N VAL A 29 -2.86 27.35 -3.05
CA VAL A 29 -2.75 28.63 -2.34
C VAL A 29 -2.05 28.43 -1.00
N ASP A 30 -1.38 29.46 -0.50
CA ASP A 30 -0.87 29.47 0.89
C ASP A 30 -1.94 29.92 1.89
N SER A 31 -1.58 29.96 3.17
CA SER A 31 -2.45 30.38 4.28
C SER A 31 -2.95 31.82 4.16
N SER A 32 -2.32 32.65 3.32
CA SER A 32 -2.74 34.03 3.04
C SER A 32 -3.56 34.15 1.74
N ASN A 33 -4.05 33.02 1.20
CA ASN A 33 -4.77 32.92 -0.08
C ASN A 33 -3.97 33.37 -1.31
N ARG A 34 -2.64 33.48 -1.21
CA ARG A 34 -1.81 33.78 -2.38
C ARG A 34 -1.64 32.52 -3.23
N LYS A 35 -1.89 32.63 -4.54
CA LYS A 35 -1.71 31.54 -5.50
C LYS A 35 -0.24 31.16 -5.61
N LEU A 36 0.07 29.91 -5.28
CA LEU A 36 1.40 29.31 -5.39
C LEU A 36 1.59 28.62 -6.74
N ALA A 37 0.57 27.89 -7.20
CA ALA A 37 0.62 27.18 -8.47
C ALA A 37 -0.78 26.90 -9.05
N VAL A 38 -0.83 26.70 -10.35
CA VAL A 38 -2.01 26.19 -11.06
C VAL A 38 -1.56 24.98 -11.87
N LYS A 39 -2.24 23.85 -11.69
CA LYS A 39 -1.94 22.59 -12.38
C LYS A 39 -3.19 22.09 -13.08
N MET A 40 -3.07 21.80 -14.37
CA MET A 40 -4.14 21.13 -15.12
C MET A 40 -4.23 19.68 -14.68
N LEU A 41 -5.43 19.21 -14.35
CA LEU A 41 -5.67 17.81 -14.06
C LEU A 41 -5.68 16.99 -15.36
N PRO A 42 -5.42 15.66 -15.30
CA PRO A 42 -5.48 14.79 -16.46
C PRO A 42 -6.82 14.91 -17.20
N LYS A 43 -6.78 14.74 -18.53
CA LYS A 43 -7.98 14.69 -19.36
C LYS A 43 -8.87 13.52 -18.92
N THR A 44 -10.16 13.80 -18.79
CA THR A 44 -11.17 12.79 -18.47
C THR A 44 -11.54 12.00 -19.72
N TYR A 45 -11.81 10.71 -19.56
CA TYR A 45 -12.35 9.86 -20.61
C TYR A 45 -13.87 9.80 -20.50
N ASP A 46 -14.55 9.74 -21.65
CA ASP A 46 -16.01 9.62 -21.71
C ASP A 46 -16.49 8.23 -21.25
N ASP A 47 -15.63 7.23 -21.43
CA ASP A 47 -15.91 5.83 -21.16
C ASP A 47 -14.83 5.20 -20.28
N GLY A 48 -15.25 4.35 -19.35
CA GLY A 48 -14.32 3.58 -18.52
C GLY A 48 -14.90 3.09 -17.21
N TYR A 49 -14.00 2.63 -16.36
CA TYR A 49 -14.28 2.09 -15.05
C TYR A 49 -13.64 2.97 -13.98
N VAL A 50 -14.20 2.95 -12.78
CA VAL A 50 -13.61 3.55 -11.58
C VAL A 50 -13.69 2.52 -10.46
N LEU A 51 -12.58 2.32 -9.76
CA LEU A 51 -12.51 1.46 -8.59
C LEU A 51 -12.30 2.32 -7.33
N GLN A 52 -13.17 2.13 -6.35
CA GLN A 52 -13.06 2.69 -5.01
C GLN A 52 -12.97 1.53 -4.02
N VAL A 53 -11.95 1.53 -3.17
CA VAL A 53 -11.73 0.49 -2.15
C VAL A 53 -11.80 1.16 -0.78
N GLU A 54 -12.74 0.72 0.05
CA GLU A 54 -12.97 1.28 1.37
C GLU A 54 -13.10 0.18 2.42
N LYS A 55 -12.59 0.44 3.62
CA LYS A 55 -12.80 -0.43 4.78
C LYS A 55 -14.06 0.00 5.52
N SER A 56 -15.01 -0.92 5.70
CA SER A 56 -16.25 -0.69 6.44
C SER A 56 -16.61 -1.92 7.27
N SER A 57 -16.84 -1.74 8.57
CA SER A 57 -17.35 -2.80 9.48
C SER A 57 -16.58 -4.13 9.46
N GLY A 58 -15.25 -4.10 9.33
CA GLY A 58 -14.43 -5.31 9.27
C GLY A 58 -14.32 -5.96 7.88
N SER A 59 -14.90 -5.32 6.87
CA SER A 59 -14.83 -5.77 5.48
C SER A 59 -14.22 -4.71 4.58
N ILE A 60 -13.68 -5.14 3.44
CA ILE A 60 -13.24 -4.27 2.36
C ILE A 60 -14.28 -4.29 1.24
N HIS A 61 -14.82 -3.11 0.94
CA HIS A 61 -15.77 -2.91 -0.14
C HIS A 61 -15.02 -2.33 -1.34
N ALA A 62 -14.92 -3.12 -2.39
CA ALA A 62 -14.38 -2.68 -3.68
C ALA A 62 -15.55 -2.32 -4.61
N ASN A 63 -15.91 -1.05 -4.63
CA ASN A 63 -16.97 -0.49 -5.48
C ASN A 63 -16.43 -0.23 -6.88
N VAL A 64 -17.10 -0.77 -7.88
CA VAL A 64 -16.79 -0.56 -9.29
C VAL A 64 -17.91 0.25 -9.91
N PHE A 65 -17.55 1.43 -10.44
CA PHE A 65 -18.45 2.27 -11.22
C PHE A 65 -18.04 2.22 -12.69
N SER A 66 -19.01 2.43 -13.56
CA SER A 66 -18.82 2.38 -15.00
C SER A 66 -19.69 3.43 -15.68
N SER A 67 -19.19 4.02 -16.77
CA SER A 67 -19.97 4.90 -17.64
C SER A 67 -21.04 4.17 -18.46
N GLY A 68 -20.98 2.84 -18.55
CA GLY A 68 -21.95 2.01 -19.28
C GLY A 68 -22.12 0.59 -18.73
N GLU A 69 -22.97 -0.20 -19.39
CA GLU A 69 -23.20 -1.60 -19.05
C GLU A 69 -22.20 -2.49 -19.79
N TYR A 70 -20.99 -2.62 -19.24
CA TYR A 70 -19.95 -3.45 -19.84
C TYR A 70 -20.04 -4.94 -19.48
N GLY A 71 -21.11 -5.38 -18.81
CA GLY A 71 -21.34 -6.79 -18.50
C GLY A 71 -20.57 -7.30 -17.28
N GLU A 72 -20.03 -8.52 -17.38
CA GLU A 72 -19.32 -9.19 -16.29
C GLU A 72 -17.91 -8.63 -16.11
N VAL A 73 -17.58 -8.21 -14.88
CA VAL A 73 -16.22 -7.84 -14.49
C VAL A 73 -15.71 -8.80 -13.43
N SER A 74 -14.39 -9.01 -13.39
CA SER A 74 -13.75 -9.81 -12.35
C SER A 74 -12.82 -8.95 -11.50
N LEU A 75 -12.91 -9.10 -10.18
CA LEU A 75 -11.93 -8.54 -9.25
C LEU A 75 -10.94 -9.62 -8.86
N VAL A 76 -9.65 -9.34 -9.03
CA VAL A 76 -8.56 -10.14 -8.47
C VAL A 76 -7.82 -9.29 -7.45
N VAL A 77 -7.61 -9.83 -6.26
CA VAL A 77 -6.77 -9.22 -5.22
C VAL A 77 -5.57 -10.12 -5.00
N HIS A 78 -4.37 -9.53 -5.09
CA HIS A 78 -3.14 -10.24 -4.80
C HIS A 78 -2.25 -9.45 -3.83
N SER A 79 -1.48 -10.19 -3.04
CA SER A 79 -0.40 -9.70 -2.18
C SER A 79 0.81 -10.57 -2.48
N ARG A 80 2.00 -9.98 -2.61
CA ARG A 80 3.28 -10.73 -2.72
C ARG A 80 3.23 -11.91 -3.70
N ASN A 81 2.67 -11.67 -4.88
CA ASN A 81 2.51 -12.66 -5.97
C ASN A 81 1.55 -13.83 -5.68
N GLN A 82 0.72 -13.74 -4.64
CA GLN A 82 -0.33 -14.71 -4.33
C GLN A 82 -1.71 -14.10 -4.51
N ILE A 83 -2.61 -14.80 -5.20
CA ILE A 83 -4.01 -14.41 -5.31
C ILE A 83 -4.72 -14.77 -4.01
N ILE A 84 -5.23 -13.75 -3.32
CA ILE A 84 -5.94 -13.88 -2.03
C ILE A 84 -7.45 -13.94 -2.26
N TYR A 85 -7.94 -13.26 -3.29
CA TYR A 85 -9.37 -13.19 -3.61
C TYR A 85 -9.56 -13.06 -5.12
N SER A 86 -10.57 -13.75 -5.65
CA SER A 86 -10.98 -13.65 -7.05
C SER A 86 -12.46 -13.96 -7.19
N GLU A 87 -13.26 -12.98 -7.63
CA GLU A 87 -14.69 -13.16 -7.88
C GLU A 87 -15.12 -12.37 -9.11
N LYS A 88 -16.29 -12.74 -9.65
CA LYS A 88 -16.89 -12.10 -10.82
C LYS A 88 -18.28 -11.59 -10.51
N HIS A 89 -18.57 -10.36 -10.90
CA HIS A 89 -19.91 -9.79 -10.78
C HIS A 89 -20.33 -9.10 -12.08
N THR A 90 -21.63 -9.09 -12.35
CA THR A 90 -22.21 -8.31 -13.44
C THR A 90 -22.43 -6.87 -12.99
N ILE A 91 -22.00 -5.91 -13.81
CA ILE A 91 -22.36 -4.50 -13.64
C ILE A 91 -23.86 -4.35 -13.94
N LYS A 92 -24.56 -3.62 -13.08
CA LYS A 92 -25.97 -3.25 -13.27
C LYS A 92 -26.19 -1.81 -12.83
N ASP A 93 -26.91 -1.06 -13.65
CA ASP A 93 -27.13 0.38 -13.48
C ASP A 93 -25.81 1.15 -13.28
N GLY A 94 -24.80 0.79 -14.08
CA GLY A 94 -23.48 1.41 -14.07
C GLY A 94 -22.62 1.14 -12.84
N LYS A 95 -22.99 0.18 -11.98
CA LYS A 95 -22.21 -0.17 -10.79
C LYS A 95 -22.24 -1.65 -10.42
N THR A 96 -21.23 -2.07 -9.65
CA THR A 96 -21.23 -3.31 -8.88
C THR A 96 -20.27 -3.16 -7.69
N PHE A 97 -20.24 -4.11 -6.77
CA PHE A 97 -19.30 -4.09 -5.66
C PHE A 97 -18.85 -5.51 -5.31
N PHE A 98 -17.66 -5.62 -4.73
CA PHE A 98 -17.12 -6.86 -4.20
C PHE A 98 -16.90 -6.73 -2.70
N HIS A 99 -17.15 -7.81 -1.98
CA HIS A 99 -16.97 -7.87 -0.53
C HIS A 99 -15.80 -8.79 -0.20
N VAL A 100 -14.67 -8.19 0.16
CA VAL A 100 -13.46 -8.90 0.55
C VAL A 100 -13.34 -8.87 2.06
N ASP A 101 -13.23 -10.04 2.68
CA ASP A 101 -12.99 -10.14 4.12
C ASP A 101 -11.62 -9.53 4.47
N PHE A 102 -11.60 -8.57 5.40
CA PHE A 102 -10.37 -7.92 5.82
C PHE A 102 -9.38 -8.91 6.45
N GLU A 103 -9.86 -9.96 7.10
CA GLU A 103 -9.02 -10.98 7.73
C GLU A 103 -8.31 -11.87 6.71
N LYS A 104 -8.85 -12.01 5.49
CA LYS A 104 -8.18 -12.73 4.40
C LYS A 104 -6.98 -11.98 3.83
N LEU A 105 -6.94 -10.65 3.95
CA LEU A 105 -5.81 -9.86 3.49
C LEU A 105 -4.60 -10.09 4.39
N GLU A 106 -3.43 -10.25 3.78
CA GLU A 106 -2.16 -10.25 4.49
C GLU A 106 -1.80 -8.84 4.98
N GLU A 107 -0.95 -8.76 6.00
CA GLU A 107 -0.34 -7.51 6.42
C GLU A 107 0.59 -6.95 5.32
N GLY A 108 0.55 -5.65 5.11
CA GLY A 108 1.25 -4.98 4.01
C GLY A 108 0.32 -4.56 2.89
N ILE A 109 0.84 -4.51 1.66
CA ILE A 109 0.14 -4.00 0.48
C ILE A 109 -0.58 -5.12 -0.27
N SER A 110 -1.88 -4.94 -0.50
CA SER A 110 -2.68 -5.74 -1.43
C SER A 110 -3.06 -4.90 -2.66
N LEU A 111 -2.95 -5.45 -3.86
CA LEU A 111 -3.36 -4.82 -5.11
C LEU A 111 -4.70 -5.41 -5.57
N PHE A 112 -5.70 -4.55 -5.65
CA PHE A 112 -7.02 -4.83 -6.21
C PHE A 112 -7.00 -4.49 -7.70
N THR A 113 -7.33 -5.44 -8.56
CA THR A 113 -7.38 -5.24 -10.02
C THR A 113 -8.73 -5.71 -10.57
N VAL A 114 -9.43 -4.80 -11.24
CA VAL A 114 -10.66 -5.10 -11.98
C VAL A 114 -10.29 -5.40 -13.43
N PHE A 115 -10.81 -6.51 -13.95
CA PHE A 115 -10.72 -6.88 -15.35
C PHE A 115 -12.09 -6.79 -16.02
N ASP A 116 -12.08 -6.37 -17.28
CA ASP A 116 -13.25 -6.36 -18.14
C ASP A 116 -13.61 -7.78 -18.63
N PRO A 117 -14.73 -7.97 -19.37
CA PRO A 117 -15.13 -9.29 -19.87
C PRO A 117 -14.11 -9.95 -20.80
N THR A 118 -13.19 -9.18 -21.39
CA THR A 118 -12.14 -9.70 -22.27
C THR A 118 -10.89 -10.14 -21.50
N GLY A 119 -10.88 -9.98 -20.17
CA GLY A 119 -9.74 -10.29 -19.33
C GLY A 119 -8.67 -9.20 -19.33
N LYS A 120 -9.00 -7.98 -19.76
CA LYS A 120 -8.07 -6.85 -19.73
C LYS A 120 -8.22 -6.07 -18.41
N PRO A 121 -7.13 -5.72 -17.72
CA PRO A 121 -7.20 -4.89 -16.52
C PRO A 121 -7.65 -3.47 -16.89
N VAL A 122 -8.61 -2.94 -16.14
CA VAL A 122 -9.21 -1.63 -16.39
C VAL A 122 -9.06 -0.66 -15.23
N CYS A 123 -9.01 -1.17 -13.99
CA CYS A 123 -8.80 -0.35 -12.79
C CYS A 123 -7.96 -1.09 -11.76
N GLU A 124 -7.20 -0.32 -11.00
CA GLU A 124 -6.32 -0.82 -9.95
C GLU A 124 -6.36 0.07 -8.72
N ARG A 125 -6.20 -0.53 -7.54
CA ARG A 125 -6.09 0.17 -6.25
C ARG A 125 -5.23 -0.62 -5.28
N LEU A 126 -4.18 0.02 -4.76
CA LEU A 126 -3.42 -0.54 -3.64
C LEU A 126 -4.19 -0.32 -2.34
N PHE A 127 -4.11 -1.26 -1.41
CA PHE A 127 -4.67 -1.15 -0.07
C PHE A 127 -3.62 -1.61 0.93
N PHE A 128 -3.39 -0.84 2.00
CA PHE A 128 -2.42 -1.18 3.02
C PHE A 128 -3.12 -1.66 4.30
N LYS A 129 -2.86 -2.92 4.68
CA LYS A 129 -3.27 -3.48 5.97
C LYS A 129 -2.13 -3.33 6.96
N GLN A 130 -2.35 -2.56 8.02
CA GLN A 130 -1.38 -2.36 9.09
C GLN A 130 -1.02 -3.70 9.73
N PRO A 131 0.26 -3.91 10.09
CA PRO A 131 0.64 -5.09 10.82
C PRO A 131 0.05 -5.10 12.23
N LYS A 132 -0.20 -6.28 12.77
CA LYS A 132 -0.44 -6.43 14.21
C LYS A 132 0.88 -6.15 14.94
N PRO A 133 0.88 -5.27 15.96
CA PRO A 133 2.09 -5.03 16.73
C PRO A 133 2.50 -6.32 17.43
N VAL A 134 3.78 -6.67 17.30
CA VAL A 134 4.40 -7.74 18.08
C VAL A 134 5.22 -7.07 19.17
N ASP A 135 4.72 -7.13 20.39
CA ASP A 135 5.43 -6.60 21.54
C ASP A 135 6.46 -7.63 22.03
N ILE A 136 7.72 -7.20 22.04
CA ILE A 136 8.84 -7.96 22.59
C ILE A 136 9.32 -7.24 23.83
N GLU A 137 9.17 -7.87 24.98
CA GLU A 137 9.66 -7.33 26.24
C GLU A 137 11.02 -7.94 26.58
N PHE A 138 12.01 -7.09 26.84
CA PHE A 138 13.33 -7.50 27.32
C PHE A 138 13.50 -7.09 28.78
N ILE A 139 13.90 -8.04 29.63
CA ILE A 139 14.25 -7.75 31.03
C ILE A 139 15.75 -7.49 31.12
N CYS A 140 16.13 -6.22 31.02
CA CYS A 140 17.52 -5.80 31.08
C CYS A 140 17.99 -5.54 32.53
N PRO A 141 19.13 -6.09 32.97
CA PRO A 141 19.69 -5.75 34.27
C PRO A 141 20.22 -4.30 34.29
N GLN A 142 19.91 -3.55 35.35
CA GLN A 142 20.21 -2.12 35.46
C GLN A 142 21.71 -1.77 35.45
N LYS A 143 22.58 -2.71 35.82
CA LYS A 143 24.04 -2.52 35.87
C LYS A 143 24.75 -3.77 35.40
N VAL A 144 25.59 -3.61 34.38
CA VAL A 144 26.44 -4.68 33.83
C VAL A 144 27.89 -4.21 33.82
N LYS A 145 28.82 -5.11 34.17
CA LYS A 145 30.27 -4.85 34.06
C LYS A 145 30.78 -5.35 32.71
N THR A 146 31.88 -4.76 32.24
CA THR A 146 32.60 -5.22 31.05
C THR A 146 32.94 -6.72 31.17
N ARG A 147 32.62 -7.51 30.13
CA ARG A 147 32.80 -8.98 30.06
C ARG A 147 32.02 -9.80 31.10
N GLN A 148 31.06 -9.21 31.79
CA GLN A 148 30.16 -9.97 32.65
C GLN A 148 29.21 -10.82 31.80
N LYS A 149 28.98 -12.08 32.19
CA LYS A 149 27.90 -12.88 31.63
C LYS A 149 26.56 -12.23 32.00
N VAL A 150 25.77 -11.90 30.99
CA VAL A 150 24.43 -11.34 31.15
C VAL A 150 23.42 -12.37 30.67
N LEU A 151 22.39 -12.61 31.47
CA LEU A 151 21.18 -13.31 31.03
C LEU A 151 20.17 -12.23 30.63
N LEU A 152 19.62 -12.33 29.43
CA LEU A 152 18.60 -11.43 28.89
C LEU A 152 17.32 -12.23 28.67
N PRO A 153 16.46 -12.36 29.69
CA PRO A 153 15.13 -12.90 29.49
C PRO A 153 14.35 -12.01 28.54
N PHE A 154 13.59 -12.63 27.63
CA PHE A 154 12.66 -11.94 26.76
C PHE A 154 11.40 -12.76 26.59
N SER A 155 10.30 -12.09 26.26
CA SER A 155 9.00 -12.70 25.99
C SER A 155 8.28 -11.97 24.87
N PHE A 156 7.45 -12.72 24.15
CA PHE A 156 6.51 -12.19 23.17
C PHE A 156 5.10 -12.17 23.76
N ASN A 157 4.32 -11.15 23.42
CA ASN A 157 2.88 -11.23 23.62
C ASN A 157 2.26 -12.11 22.52
N GLU A 158 1.42 -13.08 22.93
CA GLU A 158 0.57 -13.89 22.03
C GLU A 158 1.29 -14.78 21.00
N ILE A 159 2.62 -14.89 21.04
CA ILE A 159 3.41 -15.78 20.19
C ILE A 159 4.03 -16.89 21.05
N ASN A 160 3.60 -18.14 20.80
CA ASN A 160 4.08 -19.31 21.54
C ASN A 160 5.35 -19.93 20.92
N ASP A 161 5.46 -19.90 19.58
CA ASP A 161 6.59 -20.47 18.84
C ASP A 161 7.18 -19.40 17.92
N ALA A 162 8.47 -19.10 18.09
CA ALA A 162 9.18 -18.08 17.31
C ALA A 162 10.62 -18.50 17.00
N GLU A 163 11.04 -18.29 15.76
CA GLU A 163 12.45 -18.34 15.38
C GLU A 163 13.07 -16.95 15.54
N CYS A 164 14.11 -16.85 16.37
CA CYS A 164 14.66 -15.56 16.77
C CYS A 164 16.14 -15.47 16.36
N SER A 165 16.50 -14.31 15.80
CA SER A 165 17.89 -13.90 15.62
C SER A 165 18.12 -12.60 16.39
N ILE A 166 19.25 -12.51 17.09
CA ILE A 166 19.58 -11.35 17.93
C ILE A 166 20.94 -10.82 17.48
N SER A 167 21.01 -9.51 17.28
CA SER A 167 22.26 -8.79 17.04
C SER A 167 22.47 -7.77 18.17
N VAL A 168 23.73 -7.54 18.52
CA VAL A 168 24.13 -6.56 19.53
C VAL A 168 25.09 -5.58 18.87
N TYR A 169 24.75 -4.31 18.92
CA TYR A 169 25.56 -3.23 18.36
C TYR A 169 25.74 -2.14 19.42
N HIS A 170 26.76 -1.31 19.23
CA HIS A 170 26.99 -0.16 20.08
C HIS A 170 26.00 0.94 19.67
N SER A 171 25.20 1.46 20.60
CA SER A 171 24.35 2.61 20.34
C SER A 171 25.25 3.86 20.20
N ASP A 172 25.58 4.23 18.98
CA ASP A 172 26.06 5.56 18.64
C ASP A 172 24.86 6.44 18.21
N ASP A 173 25.00 7.76 18.32
CA ASP A 173 23.93 8.75 18.04
C ASP A 173 23.50 8.81 16.56
N LEU A 174 23.83 7.81 15.74
CA LEU A 174 23.59 7.78 14.29
C LEU A 174 22.22 7.20 13.89
N SER A 175 21.44 6.66 14.82
CA SER A 175 20.12 6.09 14.51
C SER A 175 19.02 7.15 14.51
N ASP A 176 18.85 7.88 13.41
CA ASP A 176 17.59 8.59 13.16
C ASP A 176 16.51 7.53 12.88
N HIS A 177 15.63 7.27 13.85
CA HIS A 177 14.55 6.25 13.82
C HIS A 177 13.49 6.47 12.72
N LYS A 178 13.73 7.40 11.80
CA LYS A 178 12.90 7.73 10.64
C LYS A 178 13.27 6.94 9.38
N GLN A 179 14.35 6.17 9.40
CA GLN A 179 14.74 5.31 8.28
C GLN A 179 13.90 4.02 8.24
N ALA A 180 13.74 3.48 7.03
CA ALA A 180 13.12 2.17 6.84
C ALA A 180 13.94 1.10 7.58
N ASP A 181 13.27 0.32 8.41
CA ASP A 181 13.76 -0.93 8.96
C ASP A 181 13.32 -2.14 8.11
N ILE A 182 13.71 -3.34 8.52
CA ILE A 182 13.36 -4.56 7.81
C ILE A 182 11.84 -4.77 7.72
N GLN A 183 11.08 -4.36 8.73
CA GLN A 183 9.64 -4.55 8.77
C GLN A 183 8.95 -3.61 7.77
N SER A 184 9.23 -2.31 7.84
CA SER A 184 8.72 -1.30 6.92
C SER A 184 9.21 -1.53 5.49
N TYR A 185 10.40 -2.09 5.29
CA TYR A 185 10.85 -2.54 3.96
C TYR A 185 9.96 -3.66 3.40
N ASN A 186 9.75 -4.73 4.16
CA ASN A 186 9.01 -5.91 3.70
C ASN A 186 7.50 -5.69 3.58
N LEU A 187 6.91 -4.80 4.40
CA LEU A 187 5.47 -4.55 4.37
C LEU A 187 5.10 -3.39 3.45
N LEU A 188 6.00 -2.44 3.20
CA LEU A 188 5.66 -1.18 2.53
C LEU A 188 6.66 -0.78 1.44
N THR A 189 7.91 -0.45 1.78
CA THR A 189 8.76 0.30 0.85
C THR A 189 9.31 -0.55 -0.30
N SER A 190 9.41 -1.87 -0.16
CA SER A 190 9.80 -2.76 -1.26
C SER A 190 8.75 -2.84 -2.38
N ASP A 191 7.49 -2.55 -2.07
CA ASP A 191 6.36 -2.63 -3.02
C ASP A 191 6.11 -1.29 -3.74
N LEU A 192 6.62 -0.18 -3.20
CA LEU A 192 6.40 1.18 -3.71
C LEU A 192 7.67 1.74 -4.37
N ARG A 193 7.49 2.67 -5.32
CA ARG A 193 8.61 3.44 -5.89
C ARG A 193 8.72 4.83 -5.27
N GLY A 194 9.94 5.36 -5.28
CA GLY A 194 10.27 6.69 -4.79
C GLY A 194 10.64 6.67 -3.31
N ASN A 195 10.97 7.85 -2.80
CA ASN A 195 11.27 8.02 -1.38
C ASN A 195 9.97 8.06 -0.57
N ILE A 196 9.85 7.19 0.43
CA ILE A 196 8.72 7.16 1.36
C ILE A 196 9.17 7.86 2.63
N GLU A 197 8.53 8.96 2.98
CA GLU A 197 8.90 9.75 4.16
C GLU A 197 8.42 9.06 5.43
N ASN A 198 9.34 8.80 6.36
CA ASN A 198 9.08 8.13 7.65
C ASN A 198 8.24 6.83 7.50
N PRO A 199 8.78 5.77 6.86
CA PRO A 199 8.01 4.56 6.53
C PRO A 199 7.36 3.89 7.75
N SER A 200 8.03 3.89 8.89
CA SER A 200 7.57 3.33 10.16
C SER A 200 6.29 4.01 10.69
N PHE A 201 6.02 5.26 10.31
CA PHE A 201 4.75 5.94 10.65
C PHE A 201 3.52 5.21 10.10
N TYR A 202 3.59 4.71 8.86
CA TYR A 202 2.44 4.05 8.21
C TYR A 202 2.09 2.70 8.82
N LEU A 203 3.03 2.07 9.52
CA LEU A 203 2.84 0.77 10.18
C LEU A 203 2.10 0.90 11.52
N MET A 204 1.98 2.12 12.06
CA MET A 204 1.30 2.35 13.34
C MET A 204 -0.21 2.08 13.22
N ASN A 205 -0.79 1.46 14.23
CA ASN A 205 -2.22 1.22 14.30
C ASN A 205 -2.94 2.43 14.94
N SER A 206 -2.95 3.55 14.22
CA SER A 206 -3.62 4.80 14.61
C SER A 206 -4.39 5.39 13.43
N ASP A 207 -5.47 6.12 13.71
CA ASP A 207 -6.32 6.71 12.66
C ASP A 207 -5.51 7.62 11.70
N SER A 208 -4.54 8.37 12.23
CA SER A 208 -3.69 9.24 11.42
C SER A 208 -2.77 8.46 10.49
N ALA A 209 -2.19 7.36 10.97
CA ALA A 209 -1.35 6.47 10.15
C ALA A 209 -2.19 5.74 9.09
N ILE A 210 -3.40 5.31 9.42
CA ILE A 210 -4.32 4.65 8.49
C ILE A 210 -4.69 5.59 7.35
N ILE A 211 -5.10 6.84 7.67
CA ILE A 211 -5.43 7.85 6.67
C ILE A 211 -4.21 8.20 5.81
N ALA A 212 -3.04 8.36 6.43
CA ALA A 212 -1.82 8.68 5.69
C ALA A 212 -1.38 7.53 4.78
N ALA A 213 -1.54 6.27 5.22
CA ALA A 213 -1.22 5.09 4.41
C ALA A 213 -2.16 5.00 3.21
N ASP A 214 -3.44 5.32 3.38
CA ASP A 214 -4.37 5.36 2.25
C ASP A 214 -3.99 6.46 1.24
N ASN A 215 -3.64 7.65 1.72
CA ASN A 215 -3.11 8.72 0.87
C ASN A 215 -1.84 8.29 0.13
N LEU A 216 -0.95 7.57 0.80
CA LEU A 216 0.26 7.02 0.20
C LEU A 216 -0.06 6.03 -0.92
N MET A 217 -1.03 5.13 -0.71
CA MET A 217 -1.47 4.17 -1.73
C MET A 217 -2.05 4.87 -2.97
N LEU A 218 -2.70 6.02 -2.79
CA LEU A 218 -3.25 6.82 -3.89
C LEU A 218 -2.18 7.60 -4.67
N THR A 219 -1.06 7.97 -4.04
CA THR A 219 -0.02 8.82 -4.64
C THR A 219 1.19 8.03 -5.15
N HIS A 220 1.55 6.94 -4.48
CA HIS A 220 2.69 6.07 -4.82
C HIS A 220 2.28 4.77 -5.54
N GLY A 221 1.04 4.70 -6.05
CA GLY A 221 0.46 3.57 -6.76
C GLY A 221 1.32 3.10 -7.95
N TRP A 222 2.28 2.24 -7.68
CA TRP A 222 3.24 1.71 -8.64
C TRP A 222 2.91 0.25 -9.01
N ARG A 223 3.16 -0.11 -10.28
CA ARG A 223 3.00 -1.47 -10.82
C ARG A 223 4.30 -2.23 -10.82
N ARG A 224 4.42 -3.33 -10.07
CA ARG A 224 5.57 -4.23 -10.19
C ARG A 224 5.70 -4.87 -11.58
N PHE A 225 4.59 -5.04 -12.30
CA PHE A 225 4.53 -5.67 -13.61
C PHE A 225 3.45 -5.03 -14.49
N ARG A 226 3.57 -5.17 -15.82
CA ARG A 226 2.48 -4.83 -16.74
C ARG A 226 1.68 -6.09 -16.99
N TRP A 227 0.36 -6.01 -16.89
CA TRP A 227 -0.52 -7.16 -17.15
C TRP A 227 -0.37 -7.75 -18.55
N ASN A 228 -0.06 -6.93 -19.56
CA ASN A 228 0.27 -7.45 -20.89
C ASN A 228 1.42 -8.46 -20.81
N ASP A 229 2.46 -8.16 -20.02
CA ASP A 229 3.63 -9.04 -19.86
C ASP A 229 3.25 -10.37 -19.17
N VAL A 230 2.29 -10.33 -18.25
CA VAL A 230 1.77 -11.52 -17.54
C VAL A 230 0.84 -12.36 -18.44
N LEU A 231 -0.08 -11.70 -19.15
CA LEU A 231 -1.03 -12.36 -20.04
C LEU A 231 -0.35 -12.99 -21.27
N GLU A 232 0.77 -12.42 -21.70
CA GLU A 232 1.59 -12.94 -22.80
C GLU A 232 2.67 -13.94 -22.31
N ASP A 233 2.68 -14.30 -21.02
CA ASP A 233 3.64 -15.22 -20.38
C ASP A 233 5.12 -14.81 -20.58
N THR A 234 5.36 -13.52 -20.85
CA THR A 234 6.71 -12.96 -21.06
C THR A 234 7.40 -12.59 -19.75
N PHE A 235 6.66 -12.62 -18.64
CA PHE A 235 7.15 -12.27 -17.30
C PHE A 235 8.22 -13.23 -16.75
N PHE A 236 8.32 -14.46 -17.26
CA PHE A 236 9.22 -15.50 -16.74
C PHE A 236 10.62 -15.56 -17.37
N GLN A 237 11.05 -14.57 -18.17
CA GLN A 237 12.48 -14.49 -18.56
C GLN A 237 13.34 -13.78 -17.49
N ASN A 238 13.30 -14.29 -16.26
CA ASN A 238 14.29 -13.92 -15.26
C ASN A 238 15.56 -14.75 -15.48
N HIS A 239 16.55 -14.16 -16.17
CA HIS A 239 17.96 -14.51 -15.97
C HIS A 239 18.37 -14.10 -14.54
N PHE A 240 17.97 -14.86 -13.54
CA PHE A 240 18.71 -14.92 -12.27
C PHE A 240 19.83 -15.94 -12.45
N CYS A 241 20.89 -15.57 -13.18
CA CYS A 241 22.17 -16.22 -12.98
C CYS A 241 22.75 -15.67 -11.67
N LEU A 242 22.56 -16.41 -10.58
CA LEU A 242 23.46 -16.35 -9.44
C LEU A 242 24.84 -16.80 -9.92
N ASN A 243 25.65 -15.86 -10.40
CA ASN A 243 27.09 -16.10 -10.53
C ASN A 243 27.70 -16.04 -9.15
N ILE A 244 27.67 -17.17 -8.45
CA ILE A 244 28.64 -17.47 -7.40
C ILE A 244 29.97 -17.67 -8.13
N THR A 245 30.79 -16.63 -8.17
CA THR A 245 32.21 -16.81 -8.47
C THR A 245 32.93 -16.88 -7.14
N ASP A 246 33.15 -18.11 -6.69
CA ASP A 246 34.21 -18.41 -5.74
C ASP A 246 35.54 -17.92 -6.34
N LYS A 247 36.21 -17.02 -5.63
CA LYS A 247 37.67 -16.94 -5.68
C LYS A 247 38.20 -16.80 -4.25
N LEU A 248 39.01 -17.82 -3.92
CA LEU A 248 39.99 -17.93 -2.86
C LEU A 248 40.64 -16.60 -2.45
#